data_AF-A0A8T4LHP4-F1
#
_entry.id   AF-A0A8T4LHP4-F1
#
_cell.length_a   1.000
_cell.length_b   1.000
_cell.length_c   1.000
_cell.angle_alpha   90.00
_cell.angle_beta   90.00
_cell.angle_gamma   90.00
#
_symmetry.space_group_name_H-M   'P 1'
#
loop_
_entity.id
_entity.type
_entity.pdbx_description
1 polymer ?
#
loop_
_entity_poly.entity_id
_entity_poly.type
_entity_poly.pdbx_seq_one_letter_code
_entity_poly.pdbx_strand_id
1 'polypeptide(L)'
;MVVGRFARIFFVACLLALPVWMAQAATCGNDSCEEGENKCTCADDCGQCTGTYGGNACYTYNCTSGSAPGSVCVPTLKLGCCGNGICEKTEAYASCPDDCFPRSVAVDMIDFQDKNFLRGEQMVIRAKVLADLYPAKGADVKAKSPNFLGVVNLFDDGDHNDLLADDGVYGNSTVIPPNAAAGTYNVEVEAFVRTVRGETEFTARLVPYLDLAASLDAAVYALGDTIQVKGSLARLGQPLLVPVTLEIVHEGNPVFSTTLNPDDEGNFSFERRTSLIDPVGEWLVSLKASDTSNNQGLVEKRVQVLEELGVGFLKAEFIEPTARAYDRGNEVNFIVRVVDHHNDVVEKAEVMVLLPGNKAVKALELSPGNYGVKYLLPLDFPVGEQVFTARAVKDVNAVQFSGSSTKNLVVNRLPITVEIVSPSKAIYDLGERIEFTVKAYYSFQKPVEKATVLLDFGSRVVSAKLEADGAYHYATVVTKKGEKGLEAKITVTDAYGNMGSGEVALKIRPSYSPLYLVAKNPLQFGGLGLMVLVLVAFAAYWSMNLAGIRLEEKKKKSLLESKKKVQEQYFNERLIGNREYLQLTEKLNAELDQAEARLNVLKQASILEKIRGLTRKRE
;
A
#
# COMPACT_ATOMS: atom_id res chain seq x y z
N MET A 1 -36.62 -21.92 -31.66
CA MET A 1 -35.73 -22.10 -32.82
C MET A 1 -35.19 -23.51 -32.73
N VAL A 2 -35.74 -24.45 -33.51
CA VAL A 2 -35.36 -24.75 -34.91
C VAL A 2 -34.10 -25.63 -34.89
N VAL A 3 -34.26 -26.97 -34.91
CA VAL A 3 -34.15 -27.88 -36.09
C VAL A 3 -32.70 -28.42 -36.21
N GLY A 4 -32.40 -29.67 -36.55
CA GLY A 4 -33.17 -30.76 -37.19
C GLY A 4 -32.49 -32.12 -36.99
N ARG A 5 -33.25 -33.22 -37.10
CA ARG A 5 -33.40 -34.08 -38.30
C ARG A 5 -32.19 -35.03 -38.46
N PHE A 6 -32.34 -36.36 -38.49
CA PHE A 6 -33.16 -37.10 -39.46
C PHE A 6 -33.64 -38.49 -38.96
N ALA A 7 -34.91 -38.77 -39.27
CA ALA A 7 -35.55 -40.03 -39.71
C ALA A 7 -35.55 -41.26 -38.75
N ARG A 8 -36.65 -41.82 -38.21
CA ARG A 8 -38.04 -42.15 -38.68
C ARG A 8 -38.11 -43.06 -39.91
N ILE A 9 -38.71 -44.25 -39.73
CA ILE A 9 -39.85 -44.89 -40.48
C ILE A 9 -39.78 -46.42 -40.22
N PHE A 10 -40.73 -47.03 -39.50
CA PHE A 10 -42.03 -47.60 -39.95
C PHE A 10 -41.90 -48.80 -40.91
N PHE A 11 -42.39 -49.99 -40.52
CA PHE A 11 -43.22 -50.94 -41.29
C PHE A 11 -43.16 -52.33 -40.62
N VAL A 12 -44.23 -52.79 -39.96
CA VAL A 12 -45.37 -53.55 -40.53
C VAL A 12 -44.98 -54.98 -40.90
N ALA A 13 -45.57 -55.89 -40.13
CA ALA A 13 -45.70 -57.31 -40.41
C ALA A 13 -46.43 -57.54 -41.74
N CYS A 14 -45.85 -58.37 -42.61
CA CYS A 14 -46.63 -59.31 -43.43
C CYS A 14 -45.73 -60.42 -43.97
N LEU A 15 -46.36 -61.59 -44.07
CA LEU A 15 -45.88 -62.87 -44.57
C LEU A 15 -44.88 -62.79 -45.73
N LEU A 16 -43.89 -63.69 -45.71
CA LEU A 16 -43.59 -64.59 -46.82
C LEU A 16 -42.66 -65.72 -46.34
N ALA A 17 -43.03 -66.95 -46.67
CA ALA A 17 -42.28 -68.17 -46.44
C ALA A 17 -40.97 -68.19 -47.23
N LEU A 18 -40.01 -69.01 -46.75
CA LEU A 18 -38.87 -69.71 -47.43
C LEU A 18 -37.60 -69.66 -46.54
N PRO A 19 -36.65 -70.60 -46.68
CA PRO A 19 -36.70 -72.01 -46.31
C PRO A 19 -35.81 -72.29 -45.08
N VAL A 20 -36.08 -73.38 -44.37
CA VAL A 20 -35.13 -73.97 -43.42
C VAL A 20 -33.92 -74.44 -44.23
N TRP A 21 -32.83 -73.65 -44.26
CA TRP A 21 -31.52 -74.19 -44.56
C TRP A 21 -31.10 -74.99 -43.33
N MET A 22 -31.40 -76.28 -43.35
CA MET A 22 -30.63 -77.24 -42.58
C MET A 22 -29.19 -77.05 -43.07
N ALA A 23 -28.35 -76.43 -42.24
CA ALA A 23 -26.91 -76.56 -42.39
C ALA A 23 -26.67 -78.07 -42.37
N GLN A 24 -26.34 -78.63 -43.54
CA GLN A 24 -25.85 -79.99 -43.62
C GLN A 24 -24.66 -80.04 -42.66
N ALA A 25 -24.75 -80.89 -41.65
CA ALA A 25 -23.57 -81.27 -40.90
C ALA A 25 -22.56 -81.74 -41.93
N ALA A 26 -21.40 -81.09 -41.99
CA ALA A 26 -20.28 -81.51 -42.82
C ALA A 26 -20.06 -83.00 -42.56
N THR A 27 -20.24 -83.82 -43.58
CA THR A 27 -20.05 -85.26 -43.49
C THR A 27 -18.58 -85.53 -43.75
N CYS A 28 -17.80 -85.55 -42.68
CA CYS A 28 -16.38 -85.91 -42.77
C CYS A 28 -16.21 -87.38 -43.20
N GLY A 29 -15.14 -87.70 -43.95
CA GLY A 29 -14.73 -89.06 -44.32
C GLY A 29 -14.72 -89.36 -45.82
N ASN A 30 -14.51 -88.35 -46.68
CA ASN A 30 -14.40 -88.48 -48.14
C ASN A 30 -12.97 -88.24 -48.67
N ASP A 31 -11.98 -88.08 -47.78
CA ASP A 31 -10.56 -87.83 -48.07
C ASP A 31 -10.29 -86.53 -48.86
N SER A 32 -11.23 -85.57 -48.89
CA SER A 32 -11.04 -84.27 -49.53
C SER A 32 -11.66 -83.12 -48.73
N CYS A 33 -10.87 -82.09 -48.41
CA CYS A 33 -11.33 -80.93 -47.65
C CYS A 33 -12.21 -79.98 -48.51
N GLU A 34 -13.52 -79.97 -48.27
CA GLU A 34 -14.51 -79.25 -49.09
C GLU A 34 -14.79 -77.80 -48.60
N GLU A 35 -15.49 -77.00 -49.42
CA GLU A 35 -15.81 -75.61 -49.13
C GLU A 35 -16.79 -75.49 -47.95
N GLY A 36 -16.26 -75.11 -46.78
CA GLY A 36 -16.99 -75.07 -45.50
C GLY A 36 -16.39 -76.00 -44.44
N GLU A 37 -15.51 -76.92 -44.85
CA GLU A 37 -14.73 -77.77 -43.97
C GLU A 37 -13.37 -77.13 -43.66
N ASN A 38 -12.86 -77.39 -42.46
CA ASN A 38 -11.53 -76.99 -42.07
C ASN A 38 -10.96 -77.98 -41.05
N LYS A 39 -9.70 -77.76 -40.68
CA LYS A 39 -8.95 -78.60 -39.72
C LYS A 39 -9.60 -78.77 -38.34
N CYS A 40 -10.61 -77.98 -38.02
CA CYS A 40 -11.37 -78.02 -36.77
C CYS A 40 -12.76 -78.66 -36.91
N THR A 41 -13.40 -78.53 -38.08
CA THR A 41 -14.75 -79.07 -38.32
C THR A 41 -14.73 -80.46 -38.95
N CYS A 42 -13.75 -80.78 -39.80
CA CYS A 42 -13.51 -82.13 -40.36
C CYS A 42 -12.00 -82.46 -40.38
N ALA A 43 -11.49 -82.95 -39.24
CA ALA A 43 -10.07 -83.26 -39.06
C ALA A 43 -9.58 -84.48 -39.87
N ASP A 44 -10.50 -85.39 -40.21
CA ASP A 44 -10.18 -86.60 -40.99
C ASP A 44 -9.85 -86.26 -42.45
N ASP A 45 -10.56 -85.30 -43.06
CA ASP A 45 -10.36 -84.90 -44.47
C ASP A 45 -9.42 -83.69 -44.62
N CYS A 46 -9.49 -82.71 -43.71
CA CYS A 46 -8.69 -81.48 -43.78
C CYS A 46 -7.35 -81.56 -43.01
N GLY A 47 -7.11 -82.66 -42.30
CA GLY A 47 -5.99 -82.86 -41.37
C GLY A 47 -6.22 -82.18 -40.02
N GLN A 48 -5.46 -82.61 -39.01
CA GLN A 48 -5.65 -82.12 -37.64
C GLN A 48 -5.17 -80.67 -37.45
N CYS A 49 -5.95 -79.89 -36.70
CA CYS A 49 -5.53 -78.58 -36.19
C CYS A 49 -4.62 -78.74 -34.97
N THR A 50 -3.43 -79.29 -35.19
CA THR A 50 -2.42 -79.54 -34.15
C THR A 50 -1.02 -79.22 -34.68
N GLY A 51 -0.05 -79.07 -33.78
CA GLY A 51 1.35 -78.82 -34.12
C GLY A 51 1.81 -77.39 -33.84
N THR A 52 3.13 -77.21 -33.89
CA THR A 52 3.82 -75.97 -33.52
C THR A 52 3.65 -74.90 -34.58
N TYR A 53 3.14 -73.72 -34.22
CA TYR A 53 2.98 -72.59 -35.16
C TYR A 53 4.35 -72.01 -35.54
N GLY A 54 4.68 -72.03 -36.83
CA GLY A 54 5.90 -71.40 -37.36
C GLY A 54 7.21 -71.93 -36.75
N GLY A 55 7.22 -73.15 -36.19
CA GLY A 55 8.36 -73.70 -35.46
C GLY A 55 8.62 -73.11 -34.07
N ASN A 56 7.77 -72.19 -33.60
CA ASN A 56 7.88 -71.61 -32.26
C ASN A 56 7.23 -72.52 -31.21
N ALA A 57 8.06 -73.16 -30.36
CA ALA A 57 7.64 -74.14 -29.36
C ALA A 57 6.54 -73.66 -28.38
N CYS A 58 6.31 -72.34 -28.26
CA CYS A 58 5.30 -71.77 -27.39
C CYS A 58 3.92 -71.55 -28.01
N TYR A 59 3.77 -71.71 -29.32
CA TYR A 59 2.48 -71.60 -29.99
C TYR A 59 2.03 -72.94 -30.56
N THR A 60 0.78 -73.31 -30.29
CA THR A 60 0.13 -74.47 -30.91
C THR A 60 -1.11 -74.02 -31.65
N TYR A 61 -1.46 -74.73 -32.71
CA TYR A 61 -2.77 -74.58 -33.32
C TYR A 61 -3.84 -75.17 -32.40
N ASN A 62 -4.94 -74.43 -32.22
CA ASN A 62 -6.14 -74.89 -31.53
C ASN A 62 -7.40 -74.35 -32.23
N CYS A 63 -8.50 -75.06 -32.04
CA CYS A 63 -9.80 -74.72 -32.61
C CYS A 63 -10.58 -73.79 -31.68
N THR A 64 -11.06 -72.66 -32.19
CA THR A 64 -11.73 -71.61 -31.39
C THR A 64 -12.96 -72.10 -30.61
N SER A 65 -13.66 -73.11 -31.13
CA SER A 65 -14.90 -73.64 -30.54
C SER A 65 -14.97 -75.18 -30.60
N GLY A 66 -13.83 -75.86 -30.45
CA GLY A 66 -13.75 -77.32 -30.64
C GLY A 66 -14.18 -77.72 -32.07
N SER A 67 -15.04 -78.72 -32.19
CA SER A 67 -15.60 -79.20 -33.47
C SER A 67 -16.95 -78.58 -33.86
N ALA A 68 -17.36 -77.50 -33.20
CA ALA A 68 -18.63 -76.83 -33.52
C ALA A 68 -18.60 -76.19 -34.92
N PRO A 69 -19.76 -76.07 -35.60
CA PRO A 69 -19.86 -75.37 -36.88
C PRO A 69 -19.35 -73.92 -36.77
N GLY A 70 -18.43 -73.52 -37.65
CA GLY A 70 -17.80 -72.20 -37.64
C GLY A 70 -16.52 -72.09 -36.78
N SER A 71 -16.05 -73.19 -36.18
CA SER A 71 -14.74 -73.24 -35.52
C SER A 71 -13.61 -73.04 -36.54
N VAL A 72 -12.61 -72.24 -36.19
CA VAL A 72 -11.46 -71.93 -37.07
C VAL A 72 -10.16 -72.29 -36.35
N CYS A 73 -9.19 -72.82 -37.10
CA CYS A 73 -7.88 -73.17 -36.59
C CYS A 73 -7.00 -71.92 -36.44
N VAL A 74 -6.68 -71.53 -35.21
CA VAL A 74 -5.90 -70.33 -34.90
C VAL A 74 -4.71 -70.68 -34.01
N PRO A 75 -3.58 -69.94 -34.10
CA PRO A 75 -2.49 -70.10 -33.14
C PRO A 75 -2.91 -69.61 -31.75
N THR A 76 -2.71 -70.43 -30.73
CA THR A 76 -2.87 -70.04 -29.33
C THR A 76 -1.57 -70.32 -28.57
N LEU A 77 -1.30 -69.55 -27.52
CA LEU A 77 -0.15 -69.77 -26.67
C LEU A 77 -0.35 -71.02 -25.80
N LYS A 78 0.70 -71.82 -25.63
CA LYS A 78 0.67 -73.04 -24.81
C LYS A 78 0.79 -72.70 -23.32
N LEU A 79 0.24 -73.56 -22.45
CA LEU A 79 0.50 -73.52 -21.01
C LEU A 79 2.00 -73.76 -20.72
N GLY A 80 2.57 -73.01 -19.79
CA GLY A 80 4.00 -73.02 -19.45
C GLY A 80 4.86 -72.14 -20.35
N CYS A 81 4.24 -71.25 -21.13
CA CYS A 81 4.90 -70.26 -21.96
C CYS A 81 4.36 -68.88 -21.66
N CYS A 82 5.29 -67.93 -21.51
CA CYS A 82 4.99 -66.57 -21.12
C CYS A 82 4.20 -65.78 -22.18
N GLY A 83 3.24 -64.98 -21.72
CA GLY A 83 2.37 -64.08 -22.48
C GLY A 83 0.92 -64.58 -22.62
N ASN A 84 0.49 -65.61 -21.88
CA ASN A 84 -0.86 -66.16 -21.97
C ASN A 84 -1.83 -65.56 -20.93
N GLY A 85 -1.33 -64.67 -20.06
CA GLY A 85 -2.07 -63.98 -19.02
C GLY A 85 -2.34 -64.80 -17.75
N ILE A 86 -1.77 -66.00 -17.61
CA ILE A 86 -1.97 -66.91 -16.47
C ILE A 86 -0.62 -67.36 -15.90
N CYS A 87 -0.29 -66.91 -14.69
CA CYS A 87 0.93 -67.37 -14.01
C CYS A 87 0.82 -68.84 -13.58
N GLU A 88 1.55 -69.72 -14.24
CA GLU A 88 1.52 -71.15 -13.91
C GLU A 88 2.56 -71.56 -12.87
N LYS A 89 2.41 -72.76 -12.30
CA LYS A 89 3.32 -73.26 -11.24
C LYS A 89 4.79 -73.36 -11.64
N THR A 90 5.06 -73.48 -12.94
CA THR A 90 6.41 -73.55 -13.51
C THR A 90 6.98 -72.18 -13.87
N GLU A 91 6.16 -71.14 -13.79
CA GLU A 91 6.54 -69.77 -14.09
C GLU A 91 6.79 -68.99 -12.80
N ALA A 92 7.74 -68.06 -12.86
CA ALA A 92 8.00 -67.08 -11.83
C ALA A 92 8.12 -65.70 -12.49
N TYR A 93 7.98 -64.64 -11.69
CA TYR A 93 8.15 -63.27 -12.19
C TYR A 93 9.48 -63.09 -12.97
N ALA A 94 10.56 -63.70 -12.46
CA ALA A 94 11.88 -63.69 -13.08
C ALA A 94 11.92 -64.25 -14.51
N SER A 95 11.13 -65.29 -14.80
CA SER A 95 11.13 -65.99 -16.07
C SER A 95 9.98 -65.55 -16.99
N CYS A 96 8.88 -65.07 -16.40
CA CYS A 96 7.71 -64.58 -17.10
C CYS A 96 7.09 -63.36 -16.39
N PRO A 97 7.64 -62.15 -16.59
CA PRO A 97 7.14 -60.94 -15.95
C PRO A 97 5.80 -60.45 -16.54
N ASP A 98 5.38 -60.99 -17.69
CA ASP A 98 4.12 -60.63 -18.36
C ASP A 98 2.89 -61.34 -17.74
N ASP A 99 3.04 -62.58 -17.27
CA ASP A 99 1.92 -63.35 -16.71
C ASP A 99 1.96 -63.41 -15.18
N CYS A 100 3.16 -63.44 -14.59
CA CYS A 100 3.34 -63.54 -13.15
C CYS A 100 3.45 -62.18 -12.46
N PHE A 101 2.78 -62.05 -11.31
CA PHE A 101 2.99 -60.94 -10.39
C PHE A 101 4.15 -61.28 -9.46
N PRO A 102 5.01 -60.30 -9.12
CA PRO A 102 6.05 -60.54 -8.13
C PRO A 102 5.43 -60.78 -6.75
N ARG A 103 6.12 -61.50 -5.87
CA ARG A 103 5.68 -61.71 -4.48
C ARG A 103 6.17 -60.60 -3.56
N SER A 104 7.32 -60.03 -3.89
CA SER A 104 8.00 -59.01 -3.10
C SER A 104 8.66 -57.98 -4.01
N VAL A 105 8.65 -56.73 -3.57
CA VAL A 105 9.41 -55.64 -4.18
C VAL A 105 10.31 -55.05 -3.11
N ALA A 106 11.62 -55.06 -3.37
CA ALA A 106 12.64 -54.44 -2.52
C ALA A 106 13.16 -53.18 -3.20
N VAL A 107 13.39 -52.14 -2.39
CA VAL A 107 13.91 -50.85 -2.85
C VAL A 107 15.16 -50.53 -2.04
N ASP A 108 16.30 -50.44 -2.72
CA ASP A 108 17.60 -50.15 -2.10
C ASP A 108 18.13 -48.81 -2.60
N MET A 109 18.43 -47.88 -1.70
CA MET A 109 18.98 -46.57 -2.06
C MET A 109 20.43 -46.69 -2.54
N ILE A 110 20.78 -45.99 -3.63
CA ILE A 110 22.15 -45.92 -4.16
C ILE A 110 22.76 -44.55 -3.81
N ASP A 111 23.97 -44.55 -3.27
CA ASP A 111 24.79 -43.36 -3.00
C ASP A 111 24.16 -42.31 -2.06
N PHE A 112 23.26 -42.76 -1.19
CA PHE A 112 22.57 -41.91 -0.21
C PHE A 112 22.89 -42.35 1.23
N GLN A 113 23.95 -41.78 1.81
CA GLN A 113 24.25 -41.85 3.24
C GLN A 113 24.69 -40.48 3.76
N ASP A 114 23.99 -39.99 4.78
CA ASP A 114 24.35 -38.85 5.64
C ASP A 114 24.87 -37.58 4.94
N LYS A 115 24.27 -37.25 3.79
CA LYS A 115 24.63 -36.03 3.05
C LYS A 115 23.94 -34.79 3.64
N ASN A 116 24.75 -33.76 3.90
CA ASN A 116 24.26 -32.42 4.17
C ASN A 116 24.01 -31.71 2.84
N PHE A 117 22.90 -30.98 2.77
CA PHE A 117 22.54 -30.19 1.61
C PHE A 117 22.35 -28.73 1.99
N LEU A 118 22.53 -27.87 1.00
CA LEU A 118 22.19 -26.46 1.03
C LEU A 118 20.90 -26.16 0.26
N ARG A 119 20.33 -24.98 0.50
CA ARG A 119 19.22 -24.49 -0.31
C ARG A 119 19.68 -24.22 -1.74
N GLY A 120 18.80 -24.50 -2.71
CA GLY A 120 19.08 -24.37 -4.14
C GLY A 120 20.05 -25.43 -4.68
N GLU A 121 20.50 -26.38 -3.86
CA GLU A 121 21.33 -27.48 -4.32
C GLU A 121 20.49 -28.55 -5.04
N GLN A 122 21.09 -29.19 -6.04
CA GLN A 122 20.49 -30.30 -6.75
C GLN A 122 20.73 -31.60 -5.98
N MET A 123 19.66 -32.21 -5.49
CA MET A 123 19.70 -33.50 -4.84
C MET A 123 19.39 -34.60 -5.85
N VAL A 124 20.35 -35.49 -6.07
CA VAL A 124 20.20 -36.67 -6.94
C VAL A 124 19.71 -37.84 -6.10
N ILE A 125 18.57 -38.43 -6.49
CA ILE A 125 17.96 -39.60 -5.85
C ILE A 125 18.09 -40.77 -6.80
N ARG A 126 18.69 -41.86 -6.32
CA ARG A 126 18.78 -43.13 -7.06
C ARG A 126 18.35 -44.29 -6.18
N ALA A 127 17.54 -45.18 -6.73
CA ALA A 127 17.07 -46.38 -6.05
C ALA A 127 17.14 -47.58 -6.99
N LYS A 128 17.67 -48.70 -6.50
CA LYS A 128 17.60 -49.99 -7.17
C LYS A 128 16.32 -50.69 -6.76
N VAL A 129 15.52 -51.11 -7.72
CA VAL A 129 14.25 -51.81 -7.48
C VAL A 129 14.36 -53.25 -7.94
N LEU A 130 14.12 -54.17 -7.01
CA LEU A 130 14.15 -55.61 -7.25
C LEU A 130 12.78 -56.21 -7.00
N ALA A 131 12.25 -56.95 -7.96
CA ALA A 131 11.05 -57.75 -7.85
C ALA A 131 11.45 -59.24 -7.80
N ASP A 132 11.19 -59.89 -6.67
CA ASP A 132 11.63 -61.27 -6.37
C ASP A 132 13.13 -61.52 -6.64
N LEU A 133 13.98 -60.54 -6.28
CA LEU A 133 15.45 -60.51 -6.48
C LEU A 133 15.94 -60.22 -7.91
N TYR A 134 15.05 -59.91 -8.85
CA TYR A 134 15.39 -59.54 -10.23
C TYR A 134 15.10 -58.06 -10.49
N PRO A 135 15.86 -57.37 -11.37
CA PRO A 135 15.57 -55.99 -11.76
C PRO A 135 14.12 -55.78 -12.19
N ALA A 136 13.42 -54.88 -11.50
CA ALA A 136 12.02 -54.60 -11.78
C ALA A 136 11.89 -53.54 -12.89
N LYS A 137 11.87 -53.98 -14.14
CA LYS A 137 11.69 -53.09 -15.30
C LYS A 137 10.27 -52.54 -15.35
N GLY A 138 10.11 -51.26 -15.69
CA GLY A 138 8.80 -50.62 -15.82
C GLY A 138 8.02 -50.42 -14.51
N ALA A 139 8.70 -50.43 -13.35
CA ALA A 139 8.13 -50.03 -12.07
C ALA A 139 7.75 -48.53 -12.06
N ASP A 140 6.68 -48.17 -11.33
CA ASP A 140 6.35 -46.77 -11.02
C ASP A 140 7.00 -46.40 -9.68
N VAL A 141 8.06 -45.59 -9.73
CA VAL A 141 8.89 -45.27 -8.56
C VAL A 141 8.78 -43.79 -8.23
N LYS A 142 8.49 -43.48 -6.96
CA LYS A 142 8.31 -42.12 -6.48
C LYS A 142 9.03 -41.89 -5.16
N ALA A 143 9.74 -40.78 -5.05
CA ALA A 143 10.25 -40.26 -3.80
C ALA A 143 9.31 -39.18 -3.26
N LYS A 144 8.91 -39.29 -1.99
CA LYS A 144 7.95 -38.41 -1.33
C LYS A 144 8.54 -37.79 -0.08
N SER A 145 8.40 -36.47 0.03
CA SER A 145 8.67 -35.73 1.27
C SER A 145 7.82 -34.45 1.30
N PRO A 146 6.61 -34.50 1.89
CA PRO A 146 5.61 -33.41 1.80
C PRO A 146 6.12 -32.04 2.26
N ASN A 147 7.03 -31.99 3.23
CA ASN A 147 7.55 -30.76 3.83
C ASN A 147 8.96 -30.37 3.34
N PHE A 148 9.47 -31.04 2.30
CA PHE A 148 10.83 -30.82 1.79
C PHE A 148 10.89 -30.73 0.26
N LEU A 149 10.44 -31.78 -0.44
CA LEU A 149 10.62 -31.94 -1.89
C LEU A 149 9.31 -32.14 -2.65
N GLY A 150 8.21 -32.41 -1.93
CA GLY A 150 6.96 -32.83 -2.55
C GLY A 150 7.04 -34.27 -3.05
N VAL A 151 6.76 -34.48 -4.33
CA VAL A 151 6.79 -35.79 -4.99
C VAL A 151 7.71 -35.71 -6.21
N VAL A 152 8.68 -36.62 -6.29
CA VAL A 152 9.63 -36.74 -7.40
C VAL A 152 9.46 -38.13 -8.02
N ASN A 153 9.11 -38.18 -9.30
CA ASN A 153 9.07 -39.44 -10.05
C ASN A 153 10.50 -39.83 -10.43
N LEU A 154 10.86 -41.10 -10.29
CA LEU A 154 12.16 -41.64 -10.70
C LEU A 154 11.98 -42.47 -11.98
N PHE A 155 12.98 -42.46 -12.86
CA PHE A 155 12.93 -43.09 -14.18
C PHE A 155 14.12 -44.05 -14.39
N ASP A 156 13.88 -45.10 -15.18
CA ASP A 156 14.86 -46.12 -15.61
C ASP A 156 14.98 -46.03 -17.16
N ASP A 157 15.44 -44.88 -17.65
CA ASP A 157 15.52 -44.48 -19.06
C ASP A 157 16.93 -44.09 -19.55
N GLY A 158 17.93 -44.09 -18.67
CA GLY A 158 19.31 -43.74 -18.95
C GLY A 158 19.62 -42.23 -18.95
N ASP A 159 18.62 -41.37 -18.83
CA ASP A 159 18.75 -39.90 -18.97
C ASP A 159 18.57 -39.14 -17.64
N HIS A 160 18.02 -39.78 -16.60
CA HIS A 160 17.65 -39.13 -15.33
C HIS A 160 18.59 -39.43 -14.16
N ASN A 161 19.89 -39.55 -14.42
CA ASN A 161 20.92 -39.94 -13.44
C ASN A 161 20.78 -41.38 -12.92
N ASP A 162 20.21 -42.27 -13.72
CA ASP A 162 20.13 -43.74 -13.54
C ASP A 162 21.24 -44.51 -14.28
N LEU A 163 21.99 -43.84 -15.16
CA LEU A 163 23.17 -44.32 -15.91
C LEU A 163 22.84 -45.25 -17.09
N LEU A 164 21.98 -46.24 -16.90
CA LEU A 164 21.59 -47.22 -17.92
C LEU A 164 20.07 -47.35 -17.94
N ALA A 165 19.50 -47.57 -19.12
CA ALA A 165 18.07 -47.80 -19.29
C ALA A 165 17.70 -49.27 -19.08
N ASP A 166 16.50 -49.50 -18.54
CA ASP A 166 15.89 -50.81 -18.31
C ASP A 166 16.74 -51.78 -17.47
N ASP A 167 17.51 -51.27 -16.51
CA ASP A 167 18.39 -52.09 -15.65
C ASP A 167 17.86 -52.24 -14.20
N GLY A 168 16.69 -51.66 -13.91
CA GLY A 168 16.06 -51.66 -12.60
C GLY A 168 16.64 -50.63 -11.63
N VAL A 169 17.49 -49.70 -12.10
CA VAL A 169 17.93 -48.52 -11.34
C VAL A 169 17.10 -47.33 -11.78
N TYR A 170 16.46 -46.69 -10.80
CA TYR A 170 15.61 -45.54 -11.03
C TYR A 170 16.28 -44.28 -10.49
N GLY A 171 16.40 -43.26 -11.32
CA GLY A 171 17.06 -42.00 -11.02
C GLY A 171 16.17 -40.79 -11.27
N ASN A 172 16.35 -39.74 -10.48
CA ASN A 172 16.01 -38.37 -10.86
C ASN A 172 16.78 -37.38 -9.97
N SER A 173 16.71 -36.11 -10.31
CA SER A 173 17.24 -35.02 -9.49
C SER A 173 16.17 -33.97 -9.23
N THR A 174 16.27 -33.31 -8.08
CA THR A 174 15.36 -32.22 -7.70
C THR A 174 16.14 -31.11 -6.99
N VAL A 175 15.68 -29.87 -7.12
CA VAL A 175 16.35 -28.71 -6.48
C VAL A 175 15.69 -28.43 -5.14
N ILE A 176 16.51 -28.28 -4.09
CA ILE A 176 16.01 -27.97 -2.76
C ILE A 176 15.45 -26.53 -2.75
N PRO A 177 14.19 -26.33 -2.32
CA PRO A 177 13.57 -25.00 -2.32
C PRO A 177 14.35 -23.96 -1.49
N PRO A 178 14.47 -22.71 -1.96
CA PRO A 178 15.20 -21.64 -1.24
C PRO A 178 14.53 -21.22 0.07
N ASN A 179 13.27 -21.59 0.28
CA ASN A 179 12.50 -21.32 1.49
C ASN A 179 12.36 -22.56 2.41
N ALA A 180 13.02 -23.67 2.11
CA ALA A 180 12.97 -24.87 2.94
C ALA A 180 13.58 -24.59 4.33
N ALA A 181 12.92 -25.10 5.38
CA ALA A 181 13.36 -24.91 6.76
C ALA A 181 14.62 -25.75 7.03
N ALA A 182 15.54 -25.24 7.86
CA ALA A 182 16.68 -26.05 8.30
C ALA A 182 16.17 -27.26 9.10
N GLY A 183 16.75 -28.44 8.89
CA GLY A 183 16.28 -29.64 9.58
C GLY A 183 16.73 -30.94 8.95
N THR A 184 16.25 -32.04 9.52
CA THR A 184 16.40 -33.38 8.96
C THR A 184 15.05 -33.82 8.42
N TYR A 185 15.05 -34.32 7.19
CA TYR A 185 13.85 -34.71 6.46
C TYR A 185 13.92 -36.19 6.13
N ASN A 186 12.83 -36.90 6.39
CA ASN A 186 12.65 -38.25 5.89
C ASN A 186 12.10 -38.17 4.47
N VAL A 187 12.70 -38.94 3.57
CA VAL A 187 12.26 -39.12 2.20
C VAL A 187 11.90 -40.58 2.03
N GLU A 188 10.61 -40.83 1.79
CA GLU A 188 10.07 -42.16 1.55
C GLU A 188 10.17 -42.43 0.05
N VAL A 189 10.73 -43.56 -0.34
CA VAL A 189 10.78 -44.01 -1.73
C VAL A 189 9.89 -45.24 -1.85
N GLU A 190 8.84 -45.12 -2.65
CA GLU A 190 7.91 -46.19 -2.97
C GLU A 190 8.12 -46.64 -4.41
N ALA A 191 8.04 -47.95 -4.63
CA ALA A 191 8.06 -48.55 -5.96
C ALA A 191 6.85 -49.48 -6.12
N PHE A 192 6.11 -49.30 -7.21
CA PHE A 192 5.00 -50.17 -7.58
C PHE A 192 5.36 -50.99 -8.81
N VAL A 193 5.38 -52.30 -8.64
CA VAL A 193 5.48 -53.25 -9.75
C VAL A 193 4.12 -53.90 -9.89
N ARG A 194 3.35 -53.46 -10.89
CA ARG A 194 1.92 -53.77 -11.05
C ARG A 194 1.11 -53.33 -9.82
N THR A 195 0.77 -54.27 -8.93
CA THR A 195 -0.03 -54.03 -7.72
C THR A 195 0.76 -54.24 -6.43
N VAL A 196 2.02 -54.67 -6.52
CA VAL A 196 2.87 -54.96 -5.37
C VAL A 196 3.74 -53.75 -5.07
N ARG A 197 3.70 -53.31 -3.80
CA ARG A 197 4.41 -52.15 -3.29
C ARG A 197 5.69 -52.60 -2.58
N GLY A 198 6.80 -51.95 -2.89
CA GLY A 198 8.01 -51.92 -2.08
C GLY A 198 8.26 -50.50 -1.59
N GLU A 199 8.89 -50.36 -0.43
CA GLU A 199 9.21 -49.05 0.14
C GLU A 199 10.52 -49.08 0.91
N THR A 200 11.16 -47.92 0.98
CA THR A 200 12.33 -47.67 1.82
C THR A 200 12.34 -46.19 2.22
N GLU A 201 13.14 -45.83 3.22
CA GLU A 201 13.31 -44.45 3.65
C GLU A 201 14.77 -44.09 3.80
N PHE A 202 15.09 -42.82 3.53
CA PHE A 202 16.39 -42.25 3.84
C PHE A 202 16.24 -40.86 4.46
N THR A 203 17.29 -40.40 5.14
CA THR A 203 17.33 -39.08 5.76
C THR A 203 18.17 -38.12 4.93
N ALA A 204 17.64 -36.92 4.70
CA ALA A 204 18.33 -35.81 4.07
C ALA A 204 18.44 -34.65 5.07
N ARG A 205 19.65 -34.11 5.27
CA ARG A 205 19.88 -33.03 6.23
C ARG A 205 20.08 -31.71 5.51
N LEU A 206 19.16 -30.75 5.70
CA LEU A 206 19.28 -29.40 5.17
C LEU A 206 19.97 -28.51 6.22
N VAL A 207 21.20 -28.10 5.90
CA VAL A 207 22.07 -27.30 6.76
C VAL A 207 22.42 -26.02 6.01
N PRO A 208 21.54 -25.00 5.97
CA PRO A 208 21.68 -23.82 5.10
C PRO A 208 22.71 -22.81 5.64
N TYR A 209 23.88 -23.30 6.06
CA TYR A 209 24.97 -22.49 6.58
C TYR A 209 26.09 -22.38 5.54
N LEU A 210 26.51 -21.15 5.26
CA LEU A 210 27.68 -20.89 4.42
C LEU A 210 28.96 -21.06 5.26
N ASP A 211 30.04 -21.48 4.61
CA ASP A 211 31.37 -21.62 5.21
C ASP A 211 32.02 -20.23 5.31
N LEU A 212 31.53 -19.41 6.23
CA LEU A 212 32.11 -18.10 6.55
C LEU A 212 33.12 -18.25 7.68
N ALA A 213 34.38 -17.90 7.41
CA ALA A 213 35.44 -17.86 8.39
C ALA A 213 36.02 -16.45 8.48
N ALA A 214 36.32 -15.99 9.70
CA ALA A 214 36.98 -14.71 9.92
C ALA A 214 37.90 -14.75 11.14
N SER A 215 38.99 -13.99 11.05
CA SER A 215 40.02 -13.82 12.06
C SER A 215 40.31 -12.34 12.25
N LEU A 216 40.66 -11.99 13.48
CA LEU A 216 41.15 -10.68 13.89
C LEU A 216 42.64 -10.79 14.20
N ASP A 217 43.36 -9.69 14.04
CA ASP A 217 44.79 -9.63 14.37
C ASP A 217 45.09 -9.59 15.87
N ALA A 218 44.14 -9.10 16.70
CA ALA A 218 44.24 -9.09 18.15
C ALA A 218 42.87 -9.28 18.83
N ALA A 219 42.89 -9.59 20.13
CA ALA A 219 41.68 -9.65 20.97
C ALA A 219 41.48 -8.39 21.84
N VAL A 220 42.53 -7.58 21.97
CA VAL A 220 42.56 -6.35 22.76
C VAL A 220 43.19 -5.26 21.90
N TYR A 221 42.55 -4.10 21.86
CA TYR A 221 43.00 -2.92 21.13
C TYR A 221 42.98 -1.71 22.07
N ALA A 222 43.92 -0.78 21.90
CA ALA A 222 43.82 0.56 22.44
C ALA A 222 43.14 1.49 21.43
N LEU A 223 42.50 2.57 21.90
CA LEU A 223 42.05 3.62 21.01
C LEU A 223 43.22 4.18 20.20
N GLY A 224 43.06 4.27 18.88
CA GLY A 224 44.11 4.65 17.94
C GLY A 224 44.74 3.46 17.20
N ASP A 225 44.52 2.23 17.66
CA ASP A 225 44.98 1.01 16.98
C ASP A 225 44.16 0.71 15.72
N THR A 226 44.75 -0.07 14.81
CA THR A 226 44.07 -0.58 13.61
C THR A 226 43.56 -1.98 13.85
N ILE A 227 42.24 -2.17 13.73
CA ILE A 227 41.60 -3.49 13.71
C ILE A 227 41.71 -4.04 12.30
N GLN A 228 42.31 -5.23 12.15
CA GLN A 228 42.37 -5.95 10.89
C GLN A 228 41.49 -7.19 10.94
N VAL A 229 40.62 -7.32 9.95
CA VAL A 229 39.77 -8.51 9.75
C VAL A 229 40.20 -9.20 8.47
N LYS A 230 40.44 -10.50 8.54
CA LYS A 230 40.71 -11.36 7.38
C LYS A 230 39.81 -12.57 7.42
N GLY A 231 39.23 -12.96 6.30
CA GLY A 231 38.34 -14.09 6.24
C GLY A 231 38.14 -14.65 4.84
N SER A 232 37.34 -15.71 4.78
CA SER A 232 36.98 -16.41 3.55
C SER A 232 35.51 -16.80 3.59
N LEU A 233 34.87 -16.78 2.43
CA LEU A 233 33.49 -17.22 2.24
C LEU A 233 33.45 -18.32 1.18
N ALA A 234 32.93 -19.47 1.58
CA ALA A 234 32.75 -20.61 0.69
C ALA A 234 31.36 -21.25 0.83
N ARG A 235 31.02 -22.05 -0.18
CA ARG A 235 29.84 -22.89 -0.27
C ARG A 235 30.30 -24.33 -0.52
N LEU A 236 30.22 -25.20 0.49
CA LEU A 236 30.72 -26.58 0.40
C LEU A 236 32.19 -26.64 -0.05
N GLY A 237 33.01 -25.75 0.49
CA GLY A 237 34.43 -25.61 0.13
C GLY A 237 34.72 -24.92 -1.20
N GLN A 238 33.72 -24.53 -2.00
CA GLN A 238 33.93 -23.71 -3.21
C GLN A 238 33.84 -22.22 -2.90
N PRO A 239 34.76 -21.37 -3.40
CA PRO A 239 34.70 -19.92 -3.23
C PRO A 239 33.34 -19.30 -3.62
N LEU A 240 32.86 -18.35 -2.83
CA LEU A 240 31.59 -17.67 -3.07
C LEU A 240 31.74 -16.15 -3.09
N LEU A 241 31.36 -15.53 -4.21
CA LEU A 241 31.52 -14.09 -4.52
C LEU A 241 30.31 -13.26 -4.08
N VAL A 242 29.78 -13.55 -2.90
CA VAL A 242 28.61 -12.85 -2.36
C VAL A 242 29.06 -11.81 -1.33
N PRO A 243 28.46 -10.61 -1.30
CA PRO A 243 28.85 -9.58 -0.34
C PRO A 243 28.70 -10.03 1.13
N VAL A 244 29.71 -9.71 1.95
CA VAL A 244 29.75 -9.97 3.39
C VAL A 244 29.54 -8.64 4.13
N THR A 245 28.50 -8.55 4.94
CA THR A 245 28.26 -7.39 5.80
C THR A 245 29.09 -7.52 7.06
N LEU A 246 29.96 -6.54 7.31
CA LEU A 246 30.71 -6.39 8.56
C LEU A 246 30.05 -5.31 9.40
N GLU A 247 29.78 -5.62 10.67
CA GLU A 247 29.17 -4.73 11.65
C GLU A 247 29.98 -4.78 12.95
N ILE A 248 30.31 -3.63 13.51
CA ILE A 248 30.99 -3.49 14.80
C ILE A 248 30.04 -2.78 15.75
N VAL A 249 29.74 -3.39 16.89
CA VAL A 249 28.72 -2.93 17.84
C VAL A 249 29.32 -2.78 19.24
N HIS A 250 28.98 -1.71 19.95
CA HIS A 250 29.32 -1.48 21.36
C HIS A 250 28.03 -1.29 22.16
N GLU A 251 27.79 -2.13 23.17
CA GLU A 251 26.57 -2.10 24.02
C GLU A 251 25.25 -2.06 23.21
N GLY A 252 25.22 -2.76 22.08
CA GLY A 252 24.04 -2.79 21.19
C GLY A 252 23.93 -1.61 20.22
N ASN A 253 24.80 -0.60 20.30
CA ASN A 253 24.84 0.52 19.37
C ASN A 253 25.89 0.28 18.25
N PRO A 254 25.53 0.49 16.97
CA PRO A 254 26.46 0.30 15.87
C PRO A 254 27.56 1.38 15.92
N VAL A 255 28.81 0.93 16.03
CA VAL A 255 30.00 1.79 15.93
C VAL A 255 30.39 1.97 14.46
N PHE A 256 30.29 0.89 13.68
CA PHE A 256 30.65 0.90 12.27
C PHE A 256 29.93 -0.21 11.51
N SER A 257 29.65 0.02 10.22
CA SER A 257 29.11 -1.00 9.33
C SER A 257 29.61 -0.78 7.90
N THR A 258 29.93 -1.86 7.21
CA THR A 258 30.31 -1.85 5.80
C THR A 258 30.00 -3.18 5.12
N THR A 259 30.18 -3.23 3.81
CA THR A 259 30.05 -4.44 3.01
C THR A 259 31.37 -4.75 2.33
N LEU A 260 31.86 -5.97 2.51
CA LEU A 260 33.08 -6.51 1.92
C LEU A 260 32.70 -7.40 0.74
N ASN A 261 33.40 -7.25 -0.38
CA ASN A 261 33.22 -8.12 -1.54
C ASN A 261 34.39 -9.10 -1.57
N PRO A 262 34.14 -10.42 -1.46
CA PRO A 262 35.19 -11.42 -1.63
C PRO A 262 35.84 -11.37 -3.03
N ASP A 263 37.12 -11.71 -3.10
CA ASP A 263 37.86 -11.90 -4.35
C ASP A 263 37.51 -13.24 -5.03
N ASP A 264 38.12 -13.53 -6.19
CA ASP A 264 37.89 -14.74 -6.98
C ASP A 264 38.17 -16.05 -6.20
N GLU A 265 38.97 -15.98 -5.14
CA GLU A 265 39.27 -17.10 -4.23
C GLU A 265 38.34 -17.13 -3.01
N GLY A 266 37.38 -16.22 -2.92
CA GLY A 266 36.42 -16.11 -1.83
C GLY A 266 37.00 -15.44 -0.58
N ASN A 267 38.19 -14.85 -0.66
CA ASN A 267 38.83 -14.18 0.46
C ASN A 267 38.42 -12.72 0.56
N PHE A 268 38.40 -12.18 1.77
CA PHE A 268 38.16 -10.77 2.02
C PHE A 268 39.05 -10.26 3.14
N SER A 269 39.37 -8.96 3.09
CA SER A 269 40.09 -8.28 4.16
C SER A 269 39.53 -6.89 4.40
N PHE A 270 39.68 -6.42 5.63
CA PHE A 270 39.22 -5.11 6.05
C PHE A 270 40.18 -4.57 7.11
N GLU A 271 40.44 -3.27 7.06
CA GLU A 271 41.22 -2.57 8.07
C GLU A 271 40.50 -1.30 8.49
N ARG A 272 40.48 -1.03 9.79
CA ARG A 272 39.96 0.22 10.35
C ARG A 272 40.79 0.65 11.54
N ARG A 273 41.25 1.89 11.50
CA ARG A 273 41.82 2.57 12.66
C ARG A 273 40.70 3.02 13.59
N THR A 274 40.77 2.60 14.86
CA THR A 274 39.93 3.12 15.93
C THR A 274 40.28 4.58 16.20
N SER A 275 39.26 5.38 16.51
CA SER A 275 39.40 6.80 16.81
C SER A 275 39.49 7.01 18.32
N LEU A 276 40.18 8.06 18.76
CA LEU A 276 40.25 8.44 20.19
C LEU A 276 38.89 8.85 20.80
N ILE A 277 37.84 8.95 19.99
CA ILE A 277 36.46 9.24 20.41
C ILE A 277 35.54 8.01 20.33
N ASP A 278 36.04 6.87 19.84
CA ASP A 278 35.27 5.64 19.83
C ASP A 278 35.05 5.16 21.28
N PRO A 279 33.91 4.52 21.59
CA PRO A 279 33.62 4.10 22.96
C PRO A 279 34.57 3.00 23.43
N VAL A 280 35.07 3.11 24.65
CA VAL A 280 35.86 2.05 25.29
C VAL A 280 34.97 1.01 25.92
N GLY A 281 35.40 -0.25 25.86
CA GLY A 281 34.60 -1.37 26.32
C GLY A 281 34.69 -2.59 25.41
N GLU A 282 33.80 -3.54 25.61
CA GLU A 282 33.70 -4.74 24.79
C GLU A 282 32.95 -4.43 23.48
N TRP A 283 33.59 -4.73 22.35
CA TRP A 283 33.00 -4.59 21.02
C TRP A 283 32.68 -5.96 20.44
N LEU A 284 31.54 -6.07 19.75
CA LEU A 284 31.14 -7.23 18.97
C LEU A 284 31.40 -6.96 17.49
N VAL A 285 32.32 -7.70 16.89
CA VAL A 285 32.56 -7.73 15.44
C VAL A 285 31.73 -8.87 14.86
N SER A 286 30.71 -8.55 14.08
CA SER A 286 29.77 -9.48 13.46
C SER A 286 29.92 -9.43 11.94
N LEU A 287 30.15 -10.58 11.32
CA LEU A 287 30.18 -10.75 9.87
C LEU A 287 29.00 -11.62 9.45
N LYS A 288 28.22 -11.16 8.48
CA LYS A 288 27.02 -11.82 7.96
C LYS A 288 27.07 -11.91 6.45
N ALA A 289 26.72 -13.07 5.90
CA ALA A 289 26.59 -13.28 4.46
C ALA A 289 25.30 -14.04 4.14
N SER A 290 24.69 -13.76 3.00
CA SER A 290 23.52 -14.50 2.52
C SER A 290 23.55 -14.66 1.00
N ASP A 291 23.45 -15.89 0.51
CA ASP A 291 23.40 -16.15 -0.94
C ASP A 291 21.99 -15.96 -1.53
N THR A 292 21.86 -16.16 -2.85
CA THR A 292 20.60 -16.05 -3.58
C THR A 292 19.56 -17.10 -3.20
N SER A 293 20.01 -18.21 -2.60
CA SER A 293 19.17 -19.29 -2.09
C SER A 293 18.89 -19.13 -0.59
N ASN A 294 19.22 -17.97 -0.01
CA ASN A 294 19.04 -17.65 1.41
C ASN A 294 19.81 -18.60 2.35
N ASN A 295 20.92 -19.18 1.92
CA ASN A 295 21.89 -19.81 2.82
C ASN A 295 22.66 -18.71 3.56
N GLN A 296 22.92 -18.89 4.85
CA GLN A 296 23.43 -17.82 5.72
C GLN A 296 24.78 -18.18 6.36
N GLY A 297 25.70 -17.22 6.38
CA GLY A 297 26.93 -17.30 7.17
C GLY A 297 26.91 -16.25 8.29
N LEU A 298 27.30 -16.63 9.50
CA LEU A 298 27.45 -15.72 10.64
C LEU A 298 28.74 -16.05 11.40
N VAL A 299 29.58 -15.04 11.59
CA VAL A 299 30.75 -15.11 12.48
C VAL A 299 30.72 -13.93 13.42
N GLU A 300 30.84 -14.20 14.71
CA GLU A 300 30.89 -13.18 15.75
C GLU A 300 32.16 -13.32 16.60
N LYS A 301 32.83 -12.20 16.84
CA LYS A 301 34.04 -12.11 17.66
C LYS A 301 33.91 -10.93 18.62
N ARG A 302 34.28 -11.14 19.88
CA ARG A 302 34.35 -10.08 20.89
C ARG A 302 35.79 -9.60 21.01
N VAL A 303 35.96 -8.28 21.09
CA VAL A 303 37.26 -7.65 21.31
C VAL A 303 37.13 -6.61 22.42
N GLN A 304 38.19 -6.41 23.18
CA GLN A 304 38.23 -5.38 24.21
C GLN A 304 38.93 -4.14 23.66
N VAL A 305 38.26 -2.99 23.70
CA VAL A 305 38.85 -1.68 23.39
C VAL A 305 39.12 -0.94 24.69
N LEU A 306 40.37 -0.53 24.89
CA LEU A 306 40.85 0.16 26.08
C LEU A 306 41.21 1.61 25.76
N GLU A 307 41.12 2.48 26.76
CA GLU A 307 41.80 3.77 26.71
C GLU A 307 43.31 3.51 26.66
N GLU A 308 44.02 4.23 25.79
CA GLU A 308 45.48 4.19 25.80
C GLU A 308 45.95 4.84 27.12
N LEU A 309 46.74 4.14 27.95
CA LEU A 309 47.39 4.75 29.10
C LEU A 309 48.68 5.44 28.63
N GLY A 310 48.53 6.59 27.97
CA GLY A 310 49.63 7.41 27.47
C GLY A 310 49.49 8.86 27.90
N VAL A 311 50.60 9.52 28.21
CA VAL A 311 50.77 10.93 28.69
C VAL A 311 50.29 12.02 27.68
N GLY A 312 49.33 11.72 26.82
CA GLY A 312 48.87 12.55 25.69
C GLY A 312 47.41 13.04 25.76
N PHE A 313 46.65 12.72 26.80
CA PHE A 313 45.23 13.02 26.86
C PHE A 313 44.93 14.40 27.45
N LEU A 314 44.07 15.14 26.75
CA LEU A 314 43.40 16.31 27.28
C LEU A 314 42.09 15.85 27.94
N LYS A 315 41.71 16.47 29.04
CA LYS A 315 40.38 16.37 29.63
C LYS A 315 39.61 17.64 29.29
N ALA A 316 38.57 17.51 28.47
CA ALA A 316 37.61 18.57 28.20
C ALA A 316 36.42 18.42 29.16
N GLU A 317 35.94 19.49 29.78
CA GLU A 317 34.81 19.46 30.71
C GLU A 317 33.87 20.64 30.46
N PHE A 318 32.57 20.38 30.30
CA PHE A 318 31.57 21.44 30.16
C PHE A 318 31.32 22.13 31.50
N ILE A 319 31.71 23.40 31.60
CA ILE A 319 31.34 24.33 32.68
C ILE A 319 29.93 24.87 32.45
N GLU A 320 29.63 25.29 31.21
CA GLU A 320 28.31 25.74 30.78
C GLU A 320 27.86 24.95 29.54
N PRO A 321 26.54 24.72 29.36
CA PRO A 321 25.44 25.21 30.18
C PRO A 321 25.18 24.41 31.47
N THR A 322 24.68 25.10 32.50
CA THR A 322 24.24 24.50 33.77
C THR A 322 22.76 24.09 33.75
N ALA A 323 21.93 24.78 32.96
CA ALA A 323 20.53 24.41 32.80
C ALA A 323 20.40 23.12 31.98
N ARG A 324 19.46 22.26 32.36
CA ARG A 324 19.21 20.98 31.67
C ARG A 324 18.35 21.12 30.42
N ALA A 325 17.57 22.20 30.30
CA ALA A 325 16.60 22.36 29.22
C ALA A 325 16.66 23.76 28.59
N TYR A 326 16.50 23.79 27.27
CA TYR A 326 16.48 25.01 26.46
C TYR A 326 15.40 24.92 25.39
N ASP A 327 14.69 26.00 25.13
CA ASP A 327 13.75 26.08 24.01
C ASP A 327 14.50 26.43 22.72
N ARG A 328 14.01 25.95 21.58
CA ARG A 328 14.45 26.45 20.26
C ARG A 328 14.33 27.98 20.21
N GLY A 329 15.24 28.64 19.49
CA GLY A 329 15.32 30.10 19.41
C GLY A 329 16.06 30.77 20.57
N ASN A 330 16.41 30.03 21.64
CA ASN A 330 17.28 30.54 22.70
C ASN A 330 18.76 30.35 22.35
N GLU A 331 19.60 31.24 22.88
CA GLU A 331 21.05 31.08 22.85
C GLU A 331 21.51 30.17 23.99
N VAL A 332 22.34 29.19 23.66
CA VAL A 332 23.04 28.34 24.62
C VAL A 332 24.51 28.76 24.64
N ASN A 333 25.02 29.06 25.82
CA ASN A 333 26.43 29.33 26.02
C ASN A 333 27.14 28.03 26.41
N PHE A 334 28.07 27.59 25.58
CA PHE A 334 28.93 26.45 25.87
C PHE A 334 30.26 26.98 26.35
N ILE A 335 30.67 26.61 27.57
CA ILE A 335 32.01 26.88 28.09
C ILE A 335 32.64 25.55 28.44
N VAL A 336 33.80 25.27 27.85
CA VAL A 336 34.55 24.03 28.01
C VAL A 336 35.90 24.33 28.63
N ARG A 337 36.19 23.71 29.77
CA ARG A 337 37.52 23.71 30.38
C ARG A 337 38.36 22.59 29.79
N VAL A 338 39.59 22.88 29.39
CA VAL A 338 40.54 21.91 28.87
C VAL A 338 41.76 21.88 29.80
N VAL A 339 42.02 20.71 30.37
CA VAL A 339 43.21 20.44 31.19
C VAL A 339 43.96 19.23 30.64
N ASP A 340 45.21 19.04 31.02
CA ASP A 340 45.96 17.83 30.70
C ASP A 340 45.75 16.73 31.77
N HIS A 341 46.48 15.62 31.65
CA HIS A 341 46.43 14.50 32.59
C HIS A 341 46.99 14.82 34.00
N HIS A 342 47.75 15.91 34.16
CA HIS A 342 48.18 16.44 35.45
C HIS A 342 47.20 17.48 36.02
N ASN A 343 46.09 17.74 35.32
CA ASN A 343 45.08 18.74 35.65
C ASN A 343 45.58 20.20 35.47
N ASP A 344 46.66 20.40 34.70
CA ASP A 344 47.16 21.71 34.32
C ASP A 344 46.34 22.27 33.14
N VAL A 345 46.12 23.58 33.11
CA VAL A 345 45.30 24.23 32.07
C VAL A 345 46.01 24.23 30.71
N VAL A 346 45.25 23.96 29.65
CA VAL A 346 45.80 23.83 28.30
C VAL A 346 45.36 25.01 27.44
N GLU A 347 46.31 25.89 27.14
CA GLU A 347 46.08 27.11 26.35
C GLU A 347 46.21 26.89 24.84
N LYS A 348 45.52 27.72 24.06
CA LYS A 348 45.56 27.74 22.58
C LYS A 348 45.29 26.36 21.96
N ALA A 349 44.37 25.60 22.53
CA ALA A 349 43.82 24.38 21.94
C ALA A 349 42.73 24.76 20.92
N GLU A 350 42.56 23.93 19.91
CA GLU A 350 41.41 24.00 19.03
C GLU A 350 40.24 23.25 19.68
N VAL A 351 39.21 23.99 20.09
CA VAL A 351 38.02 23.42 20.71
C VAL A 351 36.81 23.56 19.80
N MET A 352 36.12 22.46 19.57
CA MET A 352 34.90 22.37 18.77
C MET A 352 33.77 21.80 19.63
N VAL A 353 32.58 22.40 19.57
CA VAL A 353 31.36 21.83 20.12
C VAL A 353 30.59 21.18 18.98
N LEU A 354 30.47 19.86 19.01
CA LEU A 354 29.69 19.06 18.09
C LEU A 354 28.23 19.06 18.56
N LEU A 355 27.35 19.48 17.66
CA LEU A 355 25.91 19.47 17.79
C LEU A 355 25.35 18.16 17.20
N PRO A 356 24.14 17.74 17.61
CA PRO A 356 23.38 16.68 16.94
C PRO A 356 23.36 16.85 15.40
N GLY A 357 23.58 15.76 14.66
CA GLY A 357 23.63 15.78 13.19
C GLY A 357 24.96 16.21 12.58
N ASN A 358 26.09 16.04 13.30
CA ASN A 358 27.46 16.28 12.85
C ASN A 358 27.81 17.74 12.47
N LYS A 359 27.02 18.72 12.94
CA LYS A 359 27.41 20.14 12.82
C LYS A 359 28.40 20.48 13.94
N ALA A 360 29.46 21.22 13.62
CA ALA A 360 30.48 21.61 14.59
C ALA A 360 30.58 23.13 14.66
N VAL A 361 30.70 23.68 15.87
CA VAL A 361 30.91 25.10 16.11
C VAL A 361 32.23 25.31 16.85
N LYS A 362 33.06 26.21 16.34
CA LYS A 362 34.37 26.50 16.95
C LYS A 362 34.20 27.36 18.20
N ALA A 363 34.80 26.94 19.30
CA ALA A 363 34.90 27.69 20.53
C ALA A 363 36.18 28.54 20.57
N LEU A 364 36.08 29.74 21.11
CA LEU A 364 37.18 30.67 21.25
C LEU A 364 37.69 30.64 22.69
N GLU A 365 39.01 30.70 22.87
CA GLU A 365 39.61 30.78 24.19
C GLU A 365 39.21 32.11 24.87
N LEU A 366 38.49 32.02 25.98
CA LEU A 366 38.02 33.17 26.77
C LEU A 366 39.04 33.55 27.85
N SER A 367 39.65 32.53 28.46
CA SER A 367 40.70 32.62 29.46
C SER A 367 41.56 31.35 29.38
N PRO A 368 42.77 31.31 29.97
CA PRO A 368 43.63 30.14 29.93
C PRO A 368 42.89 28.83 30.24
N GLY A 369 42.82 27.95 29.24
CA GLY A 369 42.15 26.65 29.36
C GLY A 369 40.63 26.66 29.32
N ASN A 370 39.95 27.81 29.17
CA ASN A 370 38.49 27.88 29.05
C ASN A 370 38.07 28.42 27.68
N TYR A 371 37.24 27.66 26.97
CA TYR A 371 36.84 27.93 25.60
C TYR A 371 35.33 28.09 25.53
N GLY A 372 34.87 29.19 24.94
CA GLY A 372 33.46 29.57 24.91
C GLY A 372 32.90 29.72 23.51
N VAL A 373 31.63 29.33 23.34
CA VAL A 373 30.84 29.65 22.15
C VAL A 373 29.38 29.84 22.50
N LYS A 374 28.77 30.89 21.94
CA LYS A 374 27.31 31.10 21.99
C LYS A 374 26.69 30.51 20.73
N TYR A 375 25.69 29.66 20.90
CA TYR A 375 24.98 29.03 19.81
C TYR A 375 23.47 29.28 19.92
N LEU A 376 22.90 29.92 18.90
CA LEU A 376 21.46 30.10 18.78
C LEU A 376 20.81 28.81 18.28
N LEU A 377 19.97 28.18 19.09
CA LEU A 377 19.23 26.99 18.67
C LEU A 377 18.25 27.37 17.53
N PRO A 378 18.38 26.81 16.32
CA PRO A 378 17.48 27.15 15.22
C PRO A 378 16.07 26.56 15.46
N LEU A 379 15.07 27.12 14.76
CA LEU A 379 13.65 26.73 14.92
C LEU A 379 13.36 25.27 14.51
N ASP A 380 14.23 24.67 13.71
CA ASP A 380 14.15 23.30 13.21
C ASP A 380 15.02 22.30 13.99
N PHE A 381 15.72 22.74 15.04
CA PHE A 381 16.65 21.89 15.79
C PHE A 381 15.94 20.67 16.41
N PRO A 382 16.52 19.45 16.41
CA PRO A 382 15.87 18.27 16.98
C PRO A 382 15.37 18.47 18.43
N VAL A 383 14.14 18.06 18.72
CA VAL A 383 13.53 18.15 20.06
C VAL A 383 13.79 16.89 20.89
N GLY A 384 13.73 17.01 22.22
CA GLY A 384 13.98 15.92 23.16
C GLY A 384 15.40 15.96 23.73
N GLU A 385 15.87 14.84 24.26
CA GLU A 385 17.23 14.73 24.79
C GLU A 385 18.26 14.70 23.65
N GLN A 386 19.21 15.63 23.71
CA GLN A 386 20.23 15.85 22.69
C GLN A 386 21.61 15.80 23.34
N VAL A 387 22.56 15.18 22.64
CA VAL A 387 23.95 15.04 23.10
C VAL A 387 24.82 16.08 22.40
N PHE A 388 25.56 16.84 23.21
CA PHE A 388 26.55 17.82 22.75
C PHE A 388 27.94 17.31 23.12
N THR A 389 28.89 17.35 22.20
CA THR A 389 30.25 16.83 22.45
C THR A 389 31.26 17.94 22.29
N ALA A 390 32.00 18.26 23.35
CA ALA A 390 33.17 19.11 23.25
C ALA A 390 34.37 18.27 22.80
N ARG A 391 35.08 18.73 21.78
CA ARG A 391 36.33 18.14 21.30
C ARG A 391 37.43 19.19 21.42
N ALA A 392 38.49 18.86 22.13
CA ALA A 392 39.69 19.68 22.24
C ALA A 392 40.86 18.98 21.55
N VAL A 393 41.64 19.73 20.78
CA VAL A 393 42.85 19.25 20.10
C VAL A 393 43.96 20.27 20.29
N LYS A 394 45.17 19.82 20.61
CA LYS A 394 46.34 20.67 20.76
C LYS A 394 47.54 20.01 20.09
N ASP A 395 48.18 20.70 19.16
CA ASP A 395 49.43 20.24 18.58
C ASP A 395 50.61 20.87 19.33
N VAL A 396 51.54 20.04 19.83
CA VAL A 396 52.80 20.47 20.45
C VAL A 396 53.93 19.66 19.84
N ASN A 397 54.90 20.32 19.19
CA ASN A 397 56.09 19.67 18.59
C ASN A 397 55.75 18.47 17.67
N ALA A 398 54.72 18.61 16.81
CA ALA A 398 54.21 17.57 15.91
C ALA A 398 53.55 16.35 16.60
N VAL A 399 53.31 16.43 17.91
CA VAL A 399 52.47 15.47 18.65
C VAL A 399 51.10 16.11 18.89
N GLN A 400 50.04 15.39 18.50
CA GLN A 400 48.67 15.84 18.66
C GLN A 400 48.07 15.27 19.95
N PHE A 401 47.68 16.16 20.86
CA PHE A 401 46.98 15.87 22.09
C PHE A 401 45.49 16.09 21.85
N SER A 402 44.62 15.20 22.34
CA SER A 402 43.18 15.40 22.19
C SER A 402 42.38 14.91 23.38
N GLY A 403 41.16 15.42 23.50
CA GLY A 403 40.22 15.10 24.56
C GLY A 403 38.80 15.40 24.15
N SER A 404 37.84 14.68 24.73
CA SER A 404 36.43 14.97 24.52
C SER A 404 35.58 14.74 25.77
N SER A 405 34.42 15.39 25.82
CA SER A 405 33.39 15.15 26.82
C SER A 405 32.03 15.39 26.21
N THR A 406 31.02 14.73 26.75
CA THR A 406 29.62 14.89 26.35
C THR A 406 28.82 15.63 27.41
N LYS A 407 27.74 16.29 26.98
CA LYS A 407 26.73 16.91 27.84
C LYS A 407 25.37 16.68 27.21
N ASN A 408 24.43 16.15 27.99
CA ASN A 408 23.06 15.96 27.57
C ASN A 408 22.21 17.17 27.96
N LEU A 409 21.47 17.72 27.00
CA LEU A 409 20.51 18.79 27.21
C LEU A 409 19.17 18.41 26.58
N VAL A 410 18.08 18.87 27.17
CA VAL A 410 16.73 18.70 26.64
C VAL A 410 16.37 19.92 25.80
N VAL A 411 16.07 19.71 24.52
CA VAL A 411 15.61 20.77 23.62
C VAL A 411 14.09 20.72 23.49
N ASN A 412 13.45 21.79 23.94
CA ASN A 412 12.00 21.95 23.87
C ASN A 412 11.58 22.71 22.60
N ARG A 413 10.31 22.52 22.24
CA ARG A 413 9.67 23.32 21.18
C ARG A 413 9.58 24.77 21.61
N LEU A 414 9.74 25.69 20.66
CA LEU A 414 9.55 27.12 20.96
C LEU A 414 8.05 27.40 21.15
N PRO A 415 7.62 27.98 22.28
CA PRO A 415 6.22 28.35 22.46
C PRO A 415 5.83 29.50 21.52
N ILE A 416 4.65 29.38 20.90
CA ILE A 416 4.06 30.44 20.07
C ILE A 416 3.01 31.18 20.91
N THR A 417 3.11 32.51 20.95
CA THR A 417 2.09 33.37 21.56
C THR A 417 1.00 33.66 20.54
N VAL A 418 -0.25 33.40 20.91
CA VAL A 418 -1.42 33.59 20.04
C VAL A 418 -2.26 34.74 20.59
N GLU A 419 -2.32 35.83 19.84
CA GLU A 419 -3.13 37.00 20.16
C GLU A 419 -4.42 37.01 19.33
N ILE A 420 -5.57 37.01 20.00
CA ILE A 420 -6.89 37.05 19.36
C ILE A 420 -7.34 38.51 19.30
N VAL A 421 -7.23 39.13 18.13
CA VAL A 421 -7.58 40.55 17.89
C VAL A 421 -9.09 40.73 17.76
N SER A 422 -9.76 39.77 17.15
CA SER A 422 -11.22 39.74 17.03
C SER A 422 -11.71 38.30 17.24
N PRO A 423 -12.92 38.11 17.80
CA PRO A 423 -13.99 39.09 17.96
C PRO A 423 -13.86 40.02 19.18
N SER A 424 -14.19 41.31 19.00
CA SER A 424 -14.33 42.29 20.11
C SER A 424 -15.69 42.20 20.82
N LYS A 425 -16.69 41.63 20.15
CA LYS A 425 -18.05 41.41 20.68
C LYS A 425 -18.06 40.10 21.46
N ALA A 426 -18.52 40.12 22.71
CA ALA A 426 -18.58 38.91 23.55
C ALA A 426 -19.90 38.11 23.39
N ILE A 427 -20.92 38.69 22.73
CA ILE A 427 -22.28 38.15 22.68
C ILE A 427 -22.75 38.01 21.23
N TYR A 428 -23.16 36.81 20.82
CA TYR A 428 -23.61 36.51 19.46
C TYR A 428 -24.99 35.86 19.44
N ASP A 429 -25.74 36.08 18.36
CA ASP A 429 -27.02 35.43 18.10
C ASP A 429 -26.86 34.16 17.24
N LEU A 430 -27.82 33.24 17.29
CA LEU A 430 -27.82 32.04 16.43
C LEU A 430 -27.91 32.45 14.96
N GLY A 431 -27.02 31.88 14.14
CA GLY A 431 -26.89 32.23 12.72
C GLY A 431 -26.16 33.55 12.47
N GLU A 432 -25.62 34.22 13.49
CA GLU A 432 -24.73 35.36 13.32
C GLU A 432 -23.35 34.87 12.83
N ARG A 433 -22.72 35.66 11.96
CA ARG A 433 -21.36 35.42 11.45
C ARG A 433 -20.37 36.00 12.46
N ILE A 434 -19.44 35.17 12.93
CA ILE A 434 -18.32 35.56 13.78
C ILE A 434 -17.07 35.59 12.93
N GLU A 435 -16.33 36.69 13.01
CA GLU A 435 -15.04 36.84 12.37
C GLU A 435 -13.96 36.78 13.44
N PHE A 436 -12.98 35.90 13.23
CA PHE A 436 -11.80 35.82 14.08
C PHE A 436 -10.60 36.34 13.32
N THR A 437 -9.81 37.18 13.98
CA THR A 437 -8.53 37.68 13.49
C THR A 437 -7.50 37.33 14.53
N VAL A 438 -6.54 36.49 14.15
CA VAL A 438 -5.52 35.97 15.04
C VAL A 438 -4.15 36.37 14.53
N LYS A 439 -3.30 36.83 15.44
CA LYS A 439 -1.88 37.09 15.20
C LYS A 439 -1.06 36.11 16.01
N ALA A 440 -0.04 35.54 15.40
CA ALA A 440 0.85 34.58 16.04
C ALA A 440 2.28 35.11 16.02
N TYR A 441 2.92 35.09 17.19
CA TYR A 441 4.28 35.61 17.37
C TYR A 441 5.15 34.61 18.12
N TYR A 442 6.42 34.53 17.73
CA TYR A 442 7.44 33.89 18.55
C TYR A 442 7.76 34.74 19.79
N SER A 443 8.43 34.17 20.79
CA SER A 443 8.87 34.87 22.02
C SER A 443 9.70 36.13 21.73
N PHE A 444 10.45 36.14 20.63
CA PHE A 444 11.24 37.28 20.13
C PHE A 444 10.43 38.27 19.26
N GLN A 445 9.10 38.27 19.38
CA GLN A 445 8.16 39.21 18.73
C GLN A 445 8.15 39.21 17.19
N LYS A 446 8.78 38.24 16.52
CA LYS A 446 8.61 38.07 15.07
C LYS A 446 7.33 37.28 14.76
N PRO A 447 6.61 37.63 13.69
CA PRO A 447 5.41 36.91 13.27
C PRO A 447 5.75 35.49 12.82
N VAL A 448 4.84 34.55 13.09
CA VAL A 448 4.97 33.17 12.60
C VAL A 448 4.51 33.11 11.15
N GLU A 449 5.44 32.90 10.22
CA GLU A 449 5.13 32.76 8.80
C GLU A 449 4.69 31.32 8.47
N LYS A 450 3.71 31.18 7.56
CA LYS A 450 3.24 29.88 7.02
C LYS A 450 2.79 28.85 8.09
N ALA A 451 2.27 29.32 9.23
CA ALA A 451 1.71 28.42 10.23
C ALA A 451 0.39 27.78 9.77
N THR A 452 0.17 26.55 10.22
CA THR A 452 -1.15 25.91 10.22
C THR A 452 -1.91 26.39 11.46
N VAL A 453 -3.00 27.13 11.24
CA VAL A 453 -3.83 27.64 12.33
C VAL A 453 -5.21 26.99 12.28
N LEU A 454 -5.53 26.26 13.35
CA LEU A 454 -6.76 25.50 13.51
C LEU A 454 -7.67 26.20 14.52
N LEU A 455 -8.89 26.51 14.11
CA LEU A 455 -9.96 26.95 15.00
C LEU A 455 -10.81 25.73 15.36
N ASP A 456 -10.89 25.40 16.64
CA ASP A 456 -11.90 24.50 17.18
C ASP A 456 -13.04 25.34 17.79
N PHE A 457 -14.18 25.31 17.12
CA PHE A 457 -15.39 25.97 17.57
C PHE A 457 -16.61 25.10 17.31
N GLY A 458 -17.16 24.52 18.39
CA GLY A 458 -18.42 23.79 18.33
C GLY A 458 -18.42 22.61 17.36
N SER A 459 -17.32 21.81 17.32
CA SER A 459 -17.11 20.60 16.50
C SER A 459 -16.86 20.81 15.00
N ARG A 460 -16.28 21.95 14.60
CA ARG A 460 -15.75 22.17 13.24
C ARG A 460 -14.31 22.65 13.32
N VAL A 461 -13.42 21.99 12.59
CA VAL A 461 -12.03 22.39 12.38
C VAL A 461 -11.93 23.08 11.03
N VAL A 462 -11.48 24.34 11.01
CA VAL A 462 -11.30 25.12 9.79
C VAL A 462 -9.84 25.56 9.70
N SER A 463 -9.20 25.36 8.55
CA SER A 463 -7.85 25.84 8.26
C SER A 463 -7.90 27.27 7.72
N ALA A 464 -7.14 28.20 8.32
CA ALA A 464 -7.07 29.59 7.85
C ALA A 464 -6.33 29.73 6.51
N LYS A 465 -6.70 30.78 5.76
CA LYS A 465 -5.86 31.35 4.70
C LYS A 465 -5.01 32.47 5.31
N LEU A 466 -3.72 32.48 4.99
CA LEU A 466 -2.80 33.55 5.36
C LEU A 466 -3.17 34.82 4.58
N GLU A 467 -3.41 35.93 5.28
CA GLU A 467 -3.52 37.26 4.66
C GLU A 467 -2.20 38.03 4.81
N ALA A 468 -2.10 39.18 4.13
CA ALA A 468 -0.97 40.09 4.29
C ALA A 468 -0.82 40.50 5.77
N ASP A 469 0.43 40.76 6.20
CA ASP A 469 0.81 41.18 7.56
C ASP A 469 0.75 40.11 8.67
N GLY A 470 0.70 38.81 8.33
CA GLY A 470 0.80 37.72 9.31
C GLY A 470 -0.44 37.55 10.19
N ALA A 471 -1.57 38.12 9.77
CA ALA A 471 -2.88 37.92 10.37
C ALA A 471 -3.63 36.77 9.71
N TYR A 472 -4.29 35.96 10.53
CA TYR A 472 -5.12 34.83 10.10
C TYR A 472 -6.59 35.18 10.30
N HIS A 473 -7.36 35.11 9.21
CA HIS A 473 -8.78 35.46 9.20
C HIS A 473 -9.66 34.21 9.11
N TYR A 474 -10.66 34.14 10.00
CA TYR A 474 -11.73 33.15 9.98
C TYR A 474 -13.07 33.84 9.91
N ALA A 475 -14.00 33.24 9.18
CA ALA A 475 -15.42 33.54 9.33
C ALA A 475 -16.16 32.24 9.56
N THR A 476 -16.93 32.15 10.64
CA THR A 476 -17.81 31.02 10.92
C THR A 476 -19.19 31.53 11.33
N VAL A 477 -20.21 30.68 11.20
CA VAL A 477 -21.58 31.02 11.59
C VAL A 477 -21.93 30.22 12.84
N VAL A 478 -22.60 30.85 13.79
CA VAL A 478 -23.05 30.18 15.01
C VAL A 478 -24.17 29.19 14.68
N THR A 479 -23.87 27.88 14.70
CA THR A 479 -24.83 26.83 14.32
C THR A 479 -25.37 26.00 15.49
N LYS A 480 -24.77 26.07 16.68
CA LYS A 480 -25.18 25.29 17.85
C LYS A 480 -25.47 26.19 19.06
N LYS A 481 -26.51 25.83 19.81
CA LYS A 481 -26.82 26.42 21.12
C LYS A 481 -25.89 25.78 22.16
N GLY A 482 -25.02 26.58 22.77
CA GLY A 482 -24.23 26.14 23.93
C GLY A 482 -24.91 26.59 25.22
N GLU A 483 -25.29 25.67 26.10
CA GLU A 483 -25.95 25.99 27.37
C GLU A 483 -25.01 26.68 28.38
N LYS A 484 -23.68 26.56 28.20
CA LYS A 484 -22.65 27.13 29.08
C LYS A 484 -21.72 28.15 28.41
N GLY A 485 -22.13 28.73 27.28
CA GLY A 485 -21.22 29.46 26.39
C GLY A 485 -20.43 28.51 25.49
N LEU A 486 -19.88 29.04 24.39
CA LEU A 486 -19.05 28.29 23.46
C LEU A 486 -17.64 28.87 23.51
N GLU A 487 -16.65 28.01 23.71
CA GLU A 487 -15.25 28.39 23.71
C GLU A 487 -14.66 28.16 22.31
N ALA A 488 -13.97 29.17 21.79
CA ALA A 488 -13.16 29.05 20.58
C ALA A 488 -11.72 28.84 21.01
N LYS A 489 -11.17 27.65 20.70
CA LYS A 489 -9.76 27.34 20.90
C LYS A 489 -9.04 27.47 19.57
N ILE A 490 -8.07 28.37 19.49
CA ILE A 490 -7.19 28.52 18.33
C ILE A 490 -5.87 27.86 18.65
N THR A 491 -5.44 26.93 17.80
CA THR A 491 -4.13 26.28 17.88
C THR A 491 -3.31 26.67 16.66
N VAL A 492 -2.12 27.22 16.89
CA VAL A 492 -1.14 27.57 15.86
C VAL A 492 -0.02 26.55 15.89
N THR A 493 0.36 26.00 14.74
CA THR A 493 1.51 25.12 14.58
C THR A 493 2.35 25.57 13.39
N ASP A 494 3.64 25.82 13.58
CA ASP A 494 4.53 26.19 12.47
C ASP A 494 5.02 24.95 11.67
N ALA A 495 5.80 25.18 10.62
CA ALA A 495 6.35 24.11 9.78
C ALA A 495 7.35 23.19 10.53
N TYR A 496 7.87 23.63 11.66
CA TYR A 496 8.89 22.92 12.45
C TYR A 496 8.30 22.21 13.68
N GLY A 497 6.97 22.25 13.83
CA GLY A 497 6.25 21.60 14.94
C GLY A 497 6.21 22.40 16.24
N ASN A 498 6.62 23.67 16.22
CA ASN A 498 6.42 24.60 17.34
C ASN A 498 4.93 24.95 17.45
N MET A 499 4.41 25.08 18.67
CA MET A 499 2.97 25.16 18.92
C MET A 499 2.63 26.27 19.90
N GLY A 500 1.42 26.81 19.74
CA GLY A 500 0.80 27.77 20.65
C GLY A 500 -0.72 27.65 20.59
N SER A 501 -1.40 28.10 21.65
CA SER A 501 -2.85 28.14 21.67
C SER A 501 -3.37 29.40 22.36
N GLY A 502 -4.50 29.90 21.87
CA GLY A 502 -5.28 30.97 22.50
C GLY A 502 -6.74 30.56 22.61
N GLU A 503 -7.42 31.00 23.67
CA GLU A 503 -8.82 30.66 23.94
C GLU A 503 -9.64 31.94 24.12
N VAL A 504 -10.84 31.98 23.54
CA VAL A 504 -11.80 33.07 23.73
C VAL A 504 -13.19 32.51 24.03
N ALA A 505 -13.76 32.92 25.15
CA ALA A 505 -15.09 32.52 25.58
C ALA A 505 -16.16 33.42 24.97
N LEU A 506 -17.12 32.83 24.24
CA LEU A 506 -18.21 33.54 23.56
C LEU A 506 -19.57 33.14 24.16
N LYS A 507 -20.42 34.14 24.43
CA LYS A 507 -21.80 33.91 24.90
C LYS A 507 -22.77 33.95 23.74
N ILE A 508 -23.62 32.93 23.61
CA ILE A 508 -24.61 32.85 22.53
C ILE A 508 -26.01 33.03 23.10
N ARG A 509 -26.72 34.05 22.60
CA ARG A 509 -28.12 34.27 22.96
C ARG A 509 -29.02 33.34 22.16
N PRO A 510 -30.18 32.95 22.72
CA PRO A 510 -31.16 32.11 22.03
C PRO A 510 -31.95 32.86 20.93
N SER A 511 -31.63 34.11 20.63
CA SER A 511 -32.20 34.88 19.51
C SER A 511 -31.58 34.44 18.17
N TYR A 512 -32.40 34.41 17.12
CA TYR A 512 -31.94 34.21 15.74
C TYR A 512 -31.62 35.54 15.08
N SER A 513 -30.57 35.59 14.26
CA SER A 513 -30.30 36.78 13.45
C SER A 513 -31.40 36.98 12.39
N PRO A 514 -31.83 38.23 12.09
CA PRO A 514 -32.87 38.48 11.08
C PRO A 514 -32.53 37.91 9.70
N LEU A 515 -31.25 37.99 9.31
CA LEU A 515 -30.74 37.43 8.06
C LEU A 515 -30.83 35.89 8.04
N TYR A 516 -30.52 35.23 9.17
CA TYR A 516 -30.65 33.78 9.26
C TYR A 516 -32.12 33.32 9.14
N LEU A 517 -33.07 34.09 9.69
CA LEU A 517 -34.50 33.82 9.54
C LEU A 517 -34.98 33.94 8.09
N VAL A 518 -34.51 34.97 7.37
CA VAL A 518 -34.81 35.16 5.93
C VAL A 518 -34.20 34.03 5.09
N ALA A 519 -32.92 33.71 5.33
CA ALA A 519 -32.22 32.65 4.60
C ALA A 519 -32.84 31.25 4.83
N LYS A 520 -33.36 30.99 6.03
CA LYS A 520 -34.02 29.73 6.37
C LYS A 520 -35.43 29.61 5.78
N ASN A 521 -36.13 30.73 5.56
CA ASN A 521 -37.52 30.74 5.10
C ASN A 521 -37.75 31.69 3.90
N PRO A 522 -37.09 31.47 2.74
CA PRO A 522 -37.13 32.40 1.62
C PRO A 522 -38.54 32.61 1.03
N LEU A 523 -39.39 31.57 1.05
CA LEU A 523 -40.77 31.65 0.56
C LEU A 523 -41.64 32.64 1.33
N GLN A 524 -41.52 32.67 2.67
CA GLN A 524 -42.36 33.51 3.53
C GLN A 524 -42.02 35.00 3.36
N PHE A 525 -40.74 35.34 3.30
CA PHE A 525 -40.29 36.72 3.13
C PHE A 525 -40.40 37.20 1.68
N GLY A 526 -40.22 36.31 0.69
CA GLY A 526 -40.47 36.63 -0.72
C GLY A 526 -41.93 37.02 -0.98
N GLY A 527 -42.89 36.32 -0.36
CA GLY A 527 -44.31 36.65 -0.46
C GLY A 527 -44.67 38.02 0.12
N LEU A 528 -44.08 38.40 1.26
CA LEU A 528 -44.26 39.74 1.85
C LEU A 528 -43.71 40.86 0.97
N GLY A 529 -42.52 40.67 0.39
CA GLY A 529 -41.93 41.64 -0.54
C GLY A 529 -42.80 41.90 -1.78
N LEU A 530 -43.38 40.84 -2.35
CA LEU A 530 -44.30 40.94 -3.48
C LEU A 530 -45.57 41.73 -3.12
N MET A 531 -46.14 41.48 -1.94
CA MET A 531 -47.35 42.19 -1.47
C MET A 531 -47.11 43.70 -1.33
N VAL A 532 -45.96 44.10 -0.77
CA VAL A 532 -45.60 45.51 -0.62
C VAL A 532 -45.45 46.19 -1.99
N LEU A 533 -44.78 45.54 -2.94
CA LEU A 533 -44.64 46.07 -4.31
C LEU A 533 -45.98 46.30 -5.00
N VAL A 534 -46.92 45.36 -4.85
CA VAL A 534 -48.28 45.50 -5.40
C VAL A 534 -49.02 46.68 -4.75
N LEU A 535 -48.93 46.85 -3.44
CA LEU A 535 -49.56 47.96 -2.72
C LEU A 535 -48.99 49.33 -3.12
N VAL A 536 -47.67 49.43 -3.30
CA VAL A 536 -47.01 50.68 -3.74
C VAL A 536 -47.41 51.03 -5.17
N ALA A 537 -47.42 50.06 -6.09
CA ALA A 537 -47.86 50.28 -7.47
C ALA A 537 -49.32 50.75 -7.53
N PHE A 538 -50.19 50.17 -6.69
CA PHE A 538 -51.59 50.55 -6.60
C PHE A 538 -51.76 51.99 -6.06
N ALA A 539 -51.03 52.35 -5.00
CA ALA A 539 -51.09 53.70 -4.42
C ALA A 539 -50.58 54.77 -5.39
N ALA A 540 -49.50 54.49 -6.13
CA ALA A 540 -48.94 55.41 -7.13
C ALA A 540 -49.93 55.65 -8.29
N TYR A 541 -50.54 54.59 -8.81
CA TYR A 541 -51.57 54.69 -9.85
C TYR A 541 -52.76 55.57 -9.39
N TRP A 542 -53.19 55.39 -8.15
CA TRP A 542 -54.32 56.14 -7.59
C TRP A 542 -54.00 57.63 -7.38
N SER A 543 -52.78 57.93 -6.89
CA SER A 543 -52.28 59.29 -6.70
C SER A 543 -52.25 60.10 -8.00
N MET A 544 -51.71 59.52 -9.08
CA MET A 544 -51.58 60.21 -10.37
C MET A 544 -52.94 60.59 -10.96
N ASN A 545 -53.93 59.70 -10.82
CA ASN A 545 -55.27 59.93 -11.35
C ASN A 545 -56.02 61.06 -10.61
N LEU A 546 -55.86 61.13 -9.28
CA LEU A 546 -56.40 62.22 -8.45
C LEU A 546 -55.74 63.58 -8.77
N ALA A 547 -54.44 63.60 -9.03
CA ALA A 547 -53.73 64.81 -9.42
C ALA A 547 -54.23 65.37 -10.77
N GLY A 548 -54.47 64.50 -11.75
CA GLY A 548 -55.02 64.89 -13.06
C GLY A 548 -56.38 65.58 -12.96
N ILE A 549 -57.31 65.07 -12.13
CA ILE A 549 -58.63 65.68 -11.91
C ILE A 549 -58.50 67.08 -11.29
N ARG A 550 -57.62 67.25 -10.28
CA ARG A 550 -57.43 68.54 -9.61
C ARG A 550 -56.82 69.61 -10.53
N LEU A 551 -55.94 69.20 -11.46
CA LEU A 551 -55.32 70.12 -12.41
C LEU A 551 -56.37 70.69 -13.38
N GLU A 552 -57.19 69.83 -13.98
CA GLU A 552 -58.22 70.26 -14.94
C GLU A 552 -59.34 71.05 -14.24
N GLU A 553 -59.69 70.73 -12.98
CA GLU A 553 -60.65 71.55 -12.20
C GLU A 553 -60.12 72.96 -11.93
N LYS A 554 -58.81 73.12 -11.66
CA LYS A 554 -58.19 74.45 -11.53
C LYS A 554 -58.21 75.19 -12.86
N LYS A 555 -57.90 74.52 -13.97
CA LYS A 555 -57.92 75.12 -15.31
C LYS A 555 -59.32 75.60 -15.71
N LYS A 556 -60.36 74.80 -15.42
CA LYS A 556 -61.76 75.21 -15.62
C LYS A 556 -62.10 76.47 -14.82
N LYS A 557 -61.70 76.53 -13.54
CA LYS A 557 -61.93 77.72 -12.69
C LYS A 557 -61.22 78.96 -13.21
N SER A 558 -59.95 78.85 -13.62
CA SER A 558 -59.21 80.00 -14.16
C SER A 558 -59.81 80.51 -15.47
N LEU A 559 -60.27 79.61 -16.35
CA LEU A 559 -60.92 80.00 -17.61
C LEU A 559 -62.26 80.72 -17.37
N LEU A 560 -63.06 80.28 -16.39
CA LEU A 560 -64.27 80.98 -15.97
C LEU A 560 -63.98 82.39 -15.42
N GLU A 561 -62.91 82.52 -14.65
CA GLU A 561 -62.50 83.81 -14.08
C GLU A 561 -61.97 84.77 -15.16
N SER A 562 -61.17 84.26 -16.11
CA SER A 562 -60.75 85.02 -17.29
C SER A 562 -61.96 85.45 -18.14
N LYS A 563 -62.96 84.59 -18.32
CA LYS A 563 -64.21 84.93 -19.01
C LYS A 563 -64.96 86.05 -18.30
N LYS A 564 -65.03 86.01 -16.95
CA LYS A 564 -65.64 87.07 -16.15
C LYS A 564 -64.89 88.40 -16.27
N LYS A 565 -63.55 88.37 -16.25
CA LYS A 565 -62.72 89.57 -16.45
C LYS A 565 -62.88 90.18 -17.85
N VAL A 566 -62.94 89.36 -18.90
CA VAL A 566 -63.18 89.84 -20.27
C VAL A 566 -64.58 90.47 -20.40
N GLN A 567 -65.59 89.92 -19.71
CA GLN A 567 -66.93 90.53 -19.63
C GLN A 567 -66.91 91.87 -18.88
N GLU A 568 -66.21 91.95 -17.76
CA GLU A 568 -66.08 93.17 -16.96
C GLU A 568 -65.36 94.29 -17.73
N GLN A 569 -64.25 93.96 -18.41
CA GLN A 569 -63.49 94.89 -19.24
C GLN A 569 -64.30 95.45 -20.42
N TYR A 570 -65.19 94.65 -21.01
CA TYR A 570 -66.04 95.11 -22.12
C TYR A 570 -67.26 95.90 -21.65
N PHE A 571 -68.06 95.34 -20.73
CA PHE A 571 -69.35 95.91 -20.35
C PHE A 571 -69.24 97.03 -19.31
N ASN A 572 -68.35 96.89 -18.33
CA ASN A 572 -68.24 97.83 -17.21
C ASN A 572 -67.16 98.88 -17.47
N GLU A 573 -65.97 98.45 -17.92
CA GLU A 573 -64.81 99.34 -18.03
C GLU A 573 -64.67 99.97 -19.45
N ARG A 574 -65.38 99.42 -20.45
CA ARG A 574 -65.32 99.81 -21.88
C ARG A 574 -63.89 99.89 -22.45
N LEU A 575 -62.98 99.06 -21.93
CA LEU A 575 -61.55 99.08 -22.25
C LEU A 575 -61.19 98.31 -23.53
N ILE A 576 -62.08 97.41 -23.99
CA ILE A 576 -61.86 96.58 -25.18
C ILE A 576 -62.96 96.79 -26.21
N GLY A 577 -62.63 96.70 -27.50
CA GLY A 577 -63.58 96.85 -28.60
C GLY A 577 -64.44 95.59 -28.82
N ASN A 578 -65.63 95.74 -29.41
CA ASN A 578 -66.57 94.62 -29.61
C ASN A 578 -65.96 93.41 -30.36
N ARG A 579 -65.16 93.68 -31.40
CA ARG A 579 -64.51 92.62 -32.18
C ARG A 579 -63.52 91.81 -31.33
N GLU A 580 -62.79 92.47 -30.46
CA GLU A 580 -61.80 91.85 -29.57
C GLU A 580 -62.48 91.06 -28.45
N TYR A 581 -63.58 91.59 -27.88
CA TYR A 581 -64.41 90.87 -26.91
C TYR A 581 -64.98 89.56 -27.48
N LEU A 582 -65.53 89.59 -28.70
CA LEU A 582 -66.07 88.39 -29.34
C LEU A 582 -65.01 87.33 -29.58
N GLN A 583 -63.83 87.72 -30.09
CA GLN A 583 -62.73 86.78 -30.32
C GLN A 583 -62.18 86.16 -29.01
N LEU A 584 -62.02 86.97 -27.96
CA LEU A 584 -61.58 86.49 -26.65
C LEU A 584 -62.62 85.56 -26.00
N THR A 585 -63.90 85.89 -26.12
CA THR A 585 -64.98 85.08 -25.55
C THR A 585 -65.12 83.75 -26.28
N GLU A 586 -65.03 83.73 -27.61
CA GLU A 586 -65.08 82.51 -28.41
C GLU A 586 -63.91 81.57 -28.09
N LYS A 587 -62.68 82.11 -28.01
CA LYS A 587 -61.49 81.35 -27.63
C LYS A 587 -61.61 80.78 -26.21
N LEU A 588 -62.07 81.58 -25.25
CA LEU A 588 -62.25 81.13 -23.87
C LEU A 588 -63.32 80.04 -23.77
N ASN A 589 -64.41 80.13 -24.52
CA ASN A 589 -65.44 79.08 -24.55
C ASN A 589 -64.88 77.76 -25.12
N ALA A 590 -64.15 77.81 -26.23
CA ALA A 590 -63.54 76.62 -26.82
C ALA A 590 -62.55 75.92 -25.87
N GLU A 591 -61.73 76.69 -25.14
CA GLU A 591 -60.81 76.12 -24.13
C GLU A 591 -61.55 75.53 -22.93
N LEU A 592 -62.69 76.11 -22.55
CA LEU A 592 -63.51 75.66 -21.42
C LEU A 592 -64.22 74.33 -21.74
N ASP A 593 -64.76 74.19 -22.95
CA ASP A 593 -65.37 72.94 -23.43
C ASP A 593 -64.33 71.82 -23.53
N GLN A 594 -63.10 72.13 -23.98
CA GLN A 594 -62.02 71.16 -24.04
C GLN A 594 -61.56 70.71 -22.64
N ALA A 595 -61.47 71.64 -21.69
CA ALA A 595 -61.17 71.31 -20.30
C ALA A 595 -62.27 70.44 -19.68
N GLU A 596 -63.55 70.73 -19.95
CA GLU A 596 -64.69 69.97 -19.45
C GLU A 596 -64.74 68.54 -20.01
N ALA A 597 -64.47 68.36 -21.30
CA ALA A 597 -64.38 67.04 -21.93
C ALA A 597 -63.28 66.17 -21.28
N ARG A 598 -62.09 66.73 -21.02
CA ARG A 598 -60.99 66.02 -20.35
C ARG A 598 -61.33 65.65 -18.91
N LEU A 599 -61.99 66.56 -18.21
CA LEU A 599 -62.42 66.35 -16.84
C LEU A 599 -63.44 65.21 -16.73
N ASN A 600 -64.35 65.08 -17.70
CA ASN A 600 -65.30 63.98 -17.78
C ASN A 600 -64.63 62.64 -18.09
N VAL A 601 -63.65 62.60 -18.99
CA VAL A 601 -62.86 61.37 -19.25
C VAL A 601 -62.10 60.92 -17.99
N LEU A 602 -61.44 61.85 -17.29
CA LEU A 602 -60.73 61.53 -16.05
C LEU A 602 -61.68 61.10 -14.92
N LYS A 603 -62.88 61.69 -14.82
CA LYS A 603 -63.89 61.27 -13.85
C LYS A 603 -64.49 59.89 -14.17
N GLN A 604 -64.75 59.57 -15.44
CA GLN A 604 -65.20 58.24 -15.88
C GLN A 604 -64.11 57.16 -15.73
N ALA A 605 -62.84 57.53 -15.93
CA ALA A 605 -61.69 56.65 -15.69
C ALA A 605 -61.40 56.45 -14.20
N SER A 606 -61.81 57.41 -13.35
CA SER A 606 -61.80 57.24 -11.90
C SER A 606 -62.92 56.29 -11.51
N ILE A 607 -62.56 55.21 -10.83
CA ILE A 607 -63.44 54.10 -10.42
C ILE A 607 -64.61 54.57 -9.50
N LEU A 608 -64.67 55.85 -9.12
CA LEU A 608 -65.68 56.46 -8.26
C LEU A 608 -67.11 56.47 -8.83
N GLU A 609 -67.33 56.57 -10.15
CA GLU A 609 -68.69 56.40 -10.72
C GLU A 609 -69.10 54.92 -10.82
N LYS A 610 -68.15 54.00 -11.05
CA LYS A 610 -68.41 52.55 -11.02
C LYS A 610 -68.66 52.03 -9.61
N ILE A 611 -68.02 52.59 -8.59
CA ILE A 611 -68.30 52.27 -7.17
C ILE A 611 -69.62 52.92 -6.72
N ARG A 612 -69.92 54.19 -7.09
CA ARG A 612 -71.23 54.80 -6.80
C ARG A 612 -72.40 54.10 -7.50
N GLY A 613 -72.20 53.58 -8.71
CA GLY A 613 -73.17 52.76 -9.43
C GLY A 613 -73.40 51.36 -8.83
N LEU A 614 -72.41 50.80 -8.13
CA LEU A 614 -72.53 49.52 -7.41
C LEU A 614 -73.22 49.66 -6.04
N THR A 615 -73.14 50.84 -5.42
CA THR A 615 -73.90 51.14 -4.18
C THR A 615 -75.35 51.55 -4.41
N ARG A 616 -75.75 52.00 -5.61
CA ARG A 616 -77.16 52.34 -5.95
C ARG A 616 -77.99 51.18 -6.52
N LYS A 617 -77.37 50.03 -6.81
CA LYS A 617 -78.04 48.79 -7.26
C LYS A 617 -78.31 47.79 -6.12
N ARG A 618 -78.23 48.25 -4.87
CA ARG A 618 -78.38 47.43 -3.66
C ARG A 618 -79.32 48.04 -2.60
N GLU A 619 -80.22 48.92 -3.04
CA GLU A 619 -81.47 49.26 -2.34
C GLU A 619 -82.66 48.68 -3.10
#